data_AF-A0A956LA34-F1
#
_entry.id   AF-A0A956LA34-F1
#
_cell.length_a   1.000
_cell.length_b   1.000
_cell.length_c   1.000
_cell.angle_alpha   90.00
_cell.angle_beta   90.00
_cell.angle_gamma   90.00
#
_symmetry.space_group_name_H-M   'P 1'
#
loop_
_entity.id
_entity.type
_entity.pdbx_description
1 polymer ?
#
loop_
_entity_poly.entity_id
_entity_poly.type
_entity_poly.pdbx_seq_one_letter_code
_entity_poly.pdbx_strand_id
1 'polypeptide(L)'
;MRHRAIEEQLRGLVARVAPGARIYFPRKRGWQVGTAYSWNGRHLRPTGLTLESQLHEIAHLLLAAPDRLDQVEFGLGPDPYRRYDVPRTISKQAADLEELHACWMQLLLTHLLELDVAAVCYEYQLEPLTPPMVAELHRTYPDALPADWWQRALERFAADQGAHQSTHQGTHQGTQ
;
A
#
# COMPACT_ATOMS: atom_id res chain seq x y z
N MET A 1 -3.44 21.73 -3.08
CA MET A 1 -4.81 21.21 -2.87
C MET A 1 -4.89 19.70 -3.04
N ARG A 2 -4.30 19.12 -4.10
CA ARG A 2 -4.24 17.66 -4.36
C ARG A 2 -3.84 16.80 -3.16
N HIS A 3 -2.75 17.14 -2.46
CA HIS A 3 -2.27 16.37 -1.30
C HIS A 3 -3.34 16.20 -0.20
N ARG A 4 -4.05 17.27 0.20
CA ARG A 4 -5.11 17.17 1.22
C ARG A 4 -6.29 16.30 0.77
N ALA A 5 -6.64 16.35 -0.51
CA ALA A 5 -7.69 15.48 -1.06
C ALA A 5 -7.29 14.01 -1.06
N ILE A 6 -6.00 13.70 -1.25
CA ILE A 6 -5.47 12.35 -1.12
C ILE A 6 -5.48 11.91 0.35
N GLU A 7 -5.00 12.76 1.29
CA GLU A 7 -5.06 12.47 2.73
C GLU A 7 -6.50 12.14 3.17
N GLU A 8 -7.50 12.84 2.64
CA GLU A 8 -8.91 12.59 2.96
C GLU A 8 -9.42 11.25 2.40
N GLN A 9 -9.05 10.91 1.17
CA GLN A 9 -9.36 9.58 0.60
C GLN A 9 -8.75 8.46 1.44
N LEU A 10 -7.48 8.62 1.83
CA LEU A 10 -6.78 7.65 2.69
C LEU A 10 -7.44 7.54 4.07
N ARG A 11 -7.89 8.66 4.66
CA ARG A 11 -8.70 8.64 5.89
C ARG A 11 -9.98 7.84 5.71
N GLY A 12 -10.67 8.01 4.59
CA GLY A 12 -11.86 7.23 4.24
C GLY A 12 -11.59 5.74 4.17
N LEU A 13 -10.49 5.33 3.52
CA LEU A 13 -10.08 3.92 3.45
C LEU A 13 -9.81 3.34 4.84
N VAL A 14 -9.02 4.04 5.66
CA VAL A 14 -8.69 3.62 7.02
C VAL A 14 -9.96 3.50 7.88
N ALA A 15 -10.87 4.49 7.82
CA ALA A 15 -12.10 4.48 8.60
C ALA A 15 -13.05 3.33 8.22
N ARG A 16 -12.97 2.84 6.98
CA ARG A 16 -13.76 1.70 6.50
C ARG A 16 -13.29 0.38 7.14
N VAL A 17 -11.98 0.16 7.22
CA VAL A 17 -11.42 -1.08 7.79
C VAL A 17 -11.30 -1.03 9.31
N ALA A 18 -11.03 0.16 9.87
CA ALA A 18 -10.87 0.39 11.30
C ALA A 18 -11.74 1.58 11.74
N PRO A 19 -13.05 1.37 11.97
CA PRO A 19 -13.96 2.43 12.37
C PRO A 19 -13.51 3.16 13.64
N GLY A 20 -13.47 4.49 13.57
CA GLY A 20 -13.01 5.34 14.68
C GLY A 20 -11.48 5.50 14.77
N ALA A 21 -10.72 4.82 13.93
CA ALA A 21 -9.28 5.03 13.83
C ALA A 21 -8.94 6.42 13.29
N ARG A 22 -7.79 6.96 13.70
CA ARG A 22 -7.27 8.23 13.20
C ARG A 22 -5.88 8.06 12.63
N ILE A 23 -5.69 8.54 11.40
CA ILE A 23 -4.38 8.65 10.76
C ILE A 23 -3.76 10.04 10.95
N TYR A 24 -2.48 10.11 11.24
CA TYR A 24 -1.75 11.37 11.41
C TYR A 24 -0.60 11.45 10.40
N PHE A 25 -0.84 12.11 9.27
CA PHE A 25 0.19 12.34 8.25
C PHE A 25 1.22 13.35 8.77
N PRO A 26 2.51 12.97 8.90
CA PRO A 26 3.55 13.90 9.33
C PRO A 26 3.77 14.98 8.26
N ARG A 27 3.73 16.26 8.67
CA ARG A 27 3.84 17.42 7.75
C ARG A 27 5.21 18.11 7.72
N LYS A 28 6.16 17.70 8.56
CA LYS A 28 7.51 18.27 8.62
C LYS A 28 8.54 17.17 8.86
N ARG A 29 9.73 17.31 8.24
CA ARG A 29 10.97 16.57 8.57
C ARG A 29 11.41 16.67 10.05
N GLY A 30 10.70 17.45 10.87
CA GLY A 30 11.00 17.69 12.28
C GLY A 30 10.16 16.88 13.26
N TRP A 31 9.32 15.93 12.81
CA TRP A 31 8.87 14.88 13.71
C TRP A 31 10.11 14.09 14.12
N GLN A 32 10.43 14.17 15.41
CA GLN A 32 11.66 13.65 15.97
C GLN A 32 11.84 12.20 15.53
N VAL A 33 13.03 11.92 14.96
CA VAL A 33 13.65 10.61 14.97
C VAL A 33 13.53 10.08 16.41
N GLY A 34 12.54 9.24 16.70
CA GLY A 34 12.27 8.74 18.05
C GLY A 34 10.82 8.64 18.53
N THR A 35 9.82 9.28 17.89
CA THR A 35 8.40 9.03 18.27
C THR A 35 7.83 7.83 17.50
N ALA A 36 8.24 6.64 17.90
CA ALA A 36 7.79 5.37 17.31
C ALA A 36 6.40 4.97 17.84
N TYR A 37 5.36 5.04 17.00
CA TYR A 37 4.18 4.15 17.07
C TYR A 37 3.38 4.19 15.75
N SER A 38 3.37 3.11 14.95
CA SER A 38 2.73 3.04 13.61
C SER A 38 1.31 2.56 13.70
N TRP A 39 0.97 1.63 14.58
CA TRP A 39 -0.43 1.31 14.87
C TRP A 39 -0.62 0.85 16.31
N ASN A 40 -1.59 1.44 17.01
CA ASN A 40 -1.89 1.14 18.42
C ASN A 40 -3.33 0.65 18.68
N GLY A 41 -4.01 0.17 17.65
CA GLY A 41 -5.43 -0.18 17.70
C GLY A 41 -6.40 0.96 17.39
N ARG A 42 -5.95 2.22 17.47
CA ARG A 42 -6.80 3.40 17.19
C ARG A 42 -6.13 4.51 16.40
N HIS A 43 -4.80 4.55 16.40
CA HIS A 43 -4.02 5.61 15.81
C HIS A 43 -2.99 5.03 14.86
N LEU A 44 -3.06 5.46 13.61
CA LEU A 44 -2.04 5.18 12.59
C LEU A 44 -1.13 6.41 12.46
N ARG A 45 0.17 6.24 12.66
CA ARG A 45 1.16 7.30 12.43
C ARG A 45 2.24 6.77 11.49
N PRO A 46 2.03 6.92 10.17
CA PRO A 46 3.04 6.52 9.20
C PRO A 46 4.36 7.24 9.46
N THR A 47 5.46 6.52 9.29
CA THR A 47 6.82 7.01 9.59
C THR A 47 7.54 7.55 8.37
N GLY A 48 7.04 7.24 7.16
CA GLY A 48 7.56 7.74 5.90
C GLY A 48 7.61 9.27 5.79
N LEU A 49 8.61 9.79 5.10
CA LEU A 49 8.81 11.23 4.90
C LEU A 49 8.01 11.80 3.72
N THR A 50 7.60 10.93 2.80
CA THR A 50 6.81 11.23 1.60
C THR A 50 5.44 10.58 1.73
N LEU A 51 4.45 11.03 0.96
CA LEU A 51 3.13 10.39 1.02
C LEU A 51 3.24 8.94 0.51
N GLU A 52 4.07 8.73 -0.51
CA GLU A 52 4.42 7.46 -1.12
C GLU A 52 4.96 6.43 -0.12
N SER A 53 5.89 6.83 0.75
CA SER A 53 6.43 5.96 1.82
C SER A 53 5.41 5.72 2.92
N GLN A 54 4.59 6.72 3.26
CA GLN A 54 3.52 6.59 4.28
C GLN A 54 2.38 5.65 3.86
N LEU A 55 2.23 5.38 2.56
CA LEU A 55 1.26 4.40 2.07
C LEU A 55 1.60 2.97 2.51
N HIS A 56 2.85 2.68 2.88
CA HIS A 56 3.27 1.36 3.33
C HIS A 56 2.56 0.94 4.63
N GLU A 57 2.56 1.78 5.66
CA GLU A 57 1.85 1.45 6.90
C GLU A 57 0.33 1.47 6.74
N ILE A 58 -0.20 2.28 5.81
CA ILE A 58 -1.62 2.21 5.43
C ILE A 58 -1.92 0.86 4.77
N ALA A 59 -1.05 0.38 3.88
CA ALA A 59 -1.22 -0.89 3.22
C ALA A 59 -1.31 -2.04 4.23
N HIS A 60 -0.42 -2.09 5.23
CA HIS A 60 -0.55 -3.07 6.32
C HIS A 60 -1.91 -3.02 7.01
N LEU A 61 -2.40 -1.82 7.35
CA LEU A 61 -3.70 -1.66 7.99
C LEU A 61 -4.85 -2.17 7.12
N LEU A 62 -4.80 -1.96 5.80
CA LEU A 62 -5.83 -2.43 4.87
C LEU A 62 -5.82 -3.95 4.67
N LEU A 63 -4.66 -4.59 4.83
CA LEU A 63 -4.48 -6.03 4.66
C LEU A 63 -4.65 -6.84 5.96
N ALA A 64 -4.57 -6.17 7.11
CA ALA A 64 -4.69 -6.81 8.41
C ALA A 64 -6.08 -7.45 8.60
N ALA A 65 -6.08 -8.66 9.15
CA ALA A 65 -7.32 -9.33 9.54
C ALA A 65 -8.07 -8.51 10.61
N PRO A 66 -9.42 -8.47 10.60
CA PRO A 66 -10.18 -7.61 11.51
C PRO A 66 -9.86 -7.79 13.00
N ASP A 67 -9.62 -9.02 13.44
CA ASP A 67 -9.28 -9.36 14.83
C ASP A 67 -7.88 -8.89 15.25
N ARG A 68 -7.00 -8.62 14.28
CA ARG A 68 -5.66 -8.06 14.51
C ARG A 68 -5.63 -6.54 14.55
N LEU A 69 -6.70 -5.87 14.13
CA LEU A 69 -6.75 -4.41 14.16
C LEU A 69 -6.72 -3.84 15.58
N ASP A 70 -7.15 -4.58 16.60
CA ASP A 70 -7.02 -4.12 18.00
C ASP A 70 -5.60 -4.34 18.58
N GLN A 71 -4.72 -5.01 17.83
CA GLN A 71 -3.38 -5.34 18.26
C GLN A 71 -2.39 -4.25 17.85
N VAL A 72 -1.42 -4.02 18.72
CA VAL A 72 -0.24 -3.20 18.42
C VAL A 72 0.48 -3.79 17.21
N GLU A 73 0.82 -2.95 16.23
CA GLU A 73 1.49 -3.36 14.98
C GLU A 73 0.80 -4.54 14.27
N PHE A 74 -0.52 -4.64 14.37
CA PHE A 74 -1.33 -5.71 13.78
C PHE A 74 -0.90 -7.13 14.21
N GLY A 75 -0.13 -7.24 15.30
CA GLY A 75 0.47 -8.49 15.75
C GLY A 75 1.57 -9.05 14.83
N LEU A 76 2.16 -8.24 13.94
CA LEU A 76 3.25 -8.67 13.06
C LEU A 76 4.58 -8.89 13.79
N GLY A 77 4.69 -8.44 15.03
CA GLY A 77 5.85 -8.61 15.89
C GLY A 77 6.79 -7.40 15.91
N PRO A 78 8.06 -7.60 16.29
CA PRO A 78 9.00 -6.49 16.44
C PRO A 78 9.44 -5.96 15.07
N ASP A 79 9.33 -4.63 14.91
CA ASP A 79 9.90 -3.85 13.82
C ASP A 79 11.40 -3.58 14.11
N PRO A 80 12.34 -3.92 13.21
CA PRO A 80 13.78 -3.75 13.42
C PRO A 80 14.20 -2.29 13.67
N TYR A 81 13.38 -1.32 13.28
CA TYR A 81 13.62 0.10 13.49
C TYR A 81 13.09 0.61 14.84
N ARG A 82 12.55 -0.29 15.70
CA ARG A 82 11.89 0.07 16.97
C ARG A 82 12.46 -0.65 18.17
N ARG A 83 12.25 -0.01 19.33
CA ARG A 83 12.82 -0.40 20.62
C ARG A 83 11.94 -1.34 21.45
N TYR A 84 10.68 -1.56 21.06
CA TYR A 84 9.72 -2.34 21.85
C TYR A 84 9.56 -3.75 21.29
N ASP A 85 9.55 -4.72 22.19
CA ASP A 85 9.25 -6.11 21.87
C ASP A 85 7.72 -6.28 21.80
N VAL A 86 7.20 -6.52 20.59
CA VAL A 86 5.79 -6.80 20.34
C VAL A 86 5.71 -8.28 19.95
N PRO A 87 4.88 -9.09 20.63
CA PRO A 87 4.76 -10.49 20.29
C PRO A 87 4.12 -10.66 18.90
N ARG A 88 4.66 -11.58 18.11
CA ARG A 88 4.01 -12.03 16.88
C ARG A 88 2.75 -12.82 17.23
N THR A 89 1.63 -12.52 16.57
CA THR A 89 0.40 -13.32 16.65
C THR A 89 0.20 -14.19 15.42
N ILE A 90 1.01 -13.99 14.37
CA ILE A 90 1.09 -14.84 13.18
C ILE A 90 2.50 -15.42 13.01
N SER A 91 2.64 -16.46 12.19
CA SER A 91 3.96 -17.03 11.88
C SER A 91 4.84 -16.03 11.12
N LYS A 92 6.17 -16.20 11.19
CA LYS A 92 7.10 -15.37 10.40
C LYS A 92 6.82 -15.46 8.90
N GLN A 93 6.51 -16.65 8.39
CA GLN A 93 6.18 -16.85 6.97
C GLN A 93 4.92 -16.07 6.55
N ALA A 94 3.89 -16.06 7.41
CA ALA A 94 2.70 -15.26 7.16
C ALA A 94 3.00 -13.75 7.20
N ALA A 95 3.84 -13.31 8.15
CA ALA A 95 4.26 -11.91 8.22
C ALA A 95 5.09 -11.47 7.00
N ASP A 96 6.02 -12.32 6.54
CA ASP A 96 6.83 -12.04 5.35
C ASP A 96 5.96 -11.98 4.07
N LEU A 97 4.89 -12.79 3.99
CA LEU A 97 3.92 -12.72 2.90
C LEU A 97 3.05 -11.45 2.98
N GLU A 98 2.59 -11.08 4.17
CA GLU A 98 1.84 -9.83 4.38
C GLU A 98 2.67 -8.60 4.05
N GLU A 99 3.97 -8.60 4.36
CA GLU A 99 4.92 -7.56 3.96
C GLU A 99 4.99 -7.42 2.43
N LEU A 100 5.16 -8.54 1.72
CA LEU A 100 5.17 -8.55 0.26
C LEU A 100 3.87 -7.96 -0.32
N HIS A 101 2.72 -8.39 0.21
CA HIS A 101 1.42 -7.87 -0.21
C HIS A 101 1.25 -6.39 0.16
N ALA A 102 1.78 -5.93 1.29
CA ALA A 102 1.77 -4.52 1.68
C ALA A 102 2.58 -3.67 0.69
N CYS A 103 3.74 -4.13 0.24
CA CYS A 103 4.51 -3.50 -0.82
C CYS A 103 3.72 -3.40 -2.15
N TRP A 104 3.03 -4.48 -2.56
CA TRP A 104 2.20 -4.44 -3.76
C TRP A 104 0.99 -3.51 -3.61
N MET A 105 0.35 -3.51 -2.45
CA MET A 105 -0.78 -2.63 -2.14
C MET A 105 -0.32 -1.16 -2.09
N GLN A 106 0.87 -0.88 -1.55
CA GLN A 106 1.49 0.45 -1.59
C GLN A 106 1.66 0.94 -3.03
N LEU A 107 2.23 0.12 -3.92
CA LEU A 107 2.36 0.45 -5.34
C LEU A 107 0.99 0.67 -5.99
N LEU A 108 0.01 -0.16 -5.69
CA LEU A 108 -1.35 -0.05 -6.23
C LEU A 108 -2.01 1.28 -5.81
N LEU A 109 -1.96 1.62 -4.53
CA LEU A 109 -2.46 2.89 -4.00
C LEU A 109 -1.74 4.07 -4.64
N THR A 110 -0.42 3.97 -4.81
CA THR A 110 0.41 5.00 -5.47
C THR A 110 -0.06 5.24 -6.91
N HIS A 111 -0.35 4.17 -7.66
CA HIS A 111 -0.96 4.27 -8.98
C HIS A 111 -2.35 4.93 -8.92
N LEU A 112 -3.28 4.41 -8.13
CA LEU A 112 -4.67 4.88 -8.06
C LEU A 112 -4.81 6.34 -7.61
N LEU A 113 -3.86 6.81 -6.80
CA LEU A 113 -3.77 8.18 -6.32
C LEU A 113 -2.91 9.08 -7.21
N GLU A 114 -2.36 8.52 -8.29
CA GLU A 114 -1.53 9.20 -9.28
C GLU A 114 -0.32 9.92 -8.65
N LEU A 115 0.34 9.22 -7.74
CA LEU A 115 1.59 9.58 -7.08
C LEU A 115 2.81 9.02 -7.83
N ASP A 116 4.02 9.34 -7.36
CA ASP A 116 5.26 8.90 -8.01
C ASP A 116 5.60 7.43 -7.70
N VAL A 117 5.19 6.54 -8.60
CA VAL A 117 5.48 5.10 -8.51
C VAL A 117 6.97 4.80 -8.62
N ALA A 118 7.70 5.55 -9.45
CA ALA A 118 9.13 5.32 -9.64
C ALA A 118 9.92 5.63 -8.35
N ALA A 119 9.48 6.62 -7.58
CA ALA A 119 10.04 6.91 -6.27
C ALA A 119 9.88 5.73 -5.30
N VAL A 120 8.70 5.09 -5.26
CA VAL A 120 8.46 3.91 -4.41
C VAL A 120 9.35 2.74 -4.84
N CYS A 121 9.38 2.41 -6.13
CA CYS A 121 10.20 1.31 -6.64
C CYS A 121 11.69 1.53 -6.33
N TYR A 122 12.18 2.77 -6.46
CA TYR A 122 13.56 3.10 -6.17
C TYR A 122 13.89 3.01 -4.67
N GLU A 123 13.03 3.57 -3.81
CA GLU A 123 13.24 3.60 -2.35
C GLU A 123 13.26 2.21 -1.74
N TYR A 124 12.32 1.35 -2.17
CA TYR A 124 12.12 0.01 -1.59
C TYR A 124 12.70 -1.12 -2.46
N GLN A 125 13.39 -0.79 -3.56
CA GLN A 125 13.95 -1.75 -4.52
C GLN A 125 12.92 -2.77 -5.02
N LEU A 126 11.70 -2.29 -5.28
CA LEU A 126 10.57 -3.12 -5.71
C LEU A 126 10.50 -3.23 -7.22
N GLU A 127 10.06 -4.39 -7.70
CA GLU A 127 9.64 -4.54 -9.09
C GLU A 127 8.33 -3.78 -9.35
N PRO A 128 8.10 -3.28 -10.57
CA PRO A 128 6.83 -2.65 -10.94
C PRO A 128 5.64 -3.60 -10.72
N LEU A 129 4.53 -3.01 -10.28
CA LEU A 129 3.30 -3.77 -10.06
C LEU A 129 2.77 -4.34 -11.38
N THR A 130 2.44 -5.63 -11.38
CA THR A 130 1.95 -6.34 -12.57
C THR A 130 0.46 -6.72 -12.43
N PRO A 131 -0.26 -6.94 -13.55
CA PRO A 131 -1.66 -7.35 -13.48
C PRO A 131 -1.92 -8.65 -12.70
N PRO A 132 -1.07 -9.70 -12.79
CA PRO A 132 -1.19 -10.88 -11.92
C PRO A 132 -1.08 -10.55 -10.42
N MET A 133 -0.19 -9.62 -10.04
CA MET A 133 -0.06 -9.18 -8.63
C MET A 133 -1.32 -8.45 -8.16
N VAL A 134 -1.93 -7.59 -8.99
CA VAL A 134 -3.19 -6.92 -8.68
C VAL A 134 -4.34 -7.91 -8.51
N ALA A 135 -4.44 -8.90 -9.42
CA ALA A 135 -5.44 -9.95 -9.33
C ALA A 135 -5.29 -10.79 -8.05
N GLU A 136 -4.05 -11.10 -7.67
CA GLU A 136 -3.72 -11.82 -6.45
C GLU A 136 -4.10 -11.02 -5.18
N LEU A 137 -3.80 -9.71 -5.15
CA LEU A 137 -4.24 -8.85 -4.05
C LEU A 137 -5.76 -8.81 -3.93
N HIS A 138 -6.48 -8.63 -5.03
CA HIS A 138 -7.94 -8.58 -5.02
C HIS A 138 -8.55 -9.92 -4.57
N ARG A 139 -7.98 -11.05 -5.00
CA ARG A 139 -8.42 -12.39 -4.60
C ARG A 139 -8.19 -12.66 -3.12
N THR A 140 -7.06 -12.22 -2.59
CA THR A 140 -6.65 -12.48 -1.19
C THR A 140 -7.29 -11.50 -0.21
N TYR A 141 -7.47 -10.23 -0.61
CA TYR A 141 -8.00 -9.16 0.23
C TYR A 141 -9.10 -8.37 -0.50
N PRO A 142 -10.24 -9.02 -0.83
CA PRO A 142 -11.31 -8.36 -1.58
C PRO A 142 -11.84 -7.13 -0.84
N ASP A 143 -11.84 -7.17 0.49
CA ASP A 143 -12.31 -6.09 1.34
C ASP A 143 -11.23 -5.06 1.71
N ALA A 144 -10.00 -5.12 1.16
CA ALA A 144 -8.96 -4.15 1.46
C ALA A 144 -9.20 -2.79 0.78
N LEU A 145 -9.88 -2.76 -0.37
CA LEU A 145 -10.28 -1.54 -1.06
C LEU A 145 -11.80 -1.55 -1.37
N PRO A 146 -12.41 -0.36 -1.53
CA PRO A 146 -13.75 -0.25 -2.09
C PRO A 146 -13.86 -0.89 -3.49
N ALA A 147 -15.05 -1.37 -3.84
CA ALA A 147 -15.29 -2.04 -5.12
C ALA A 147 -14.94 -1.15 -6.34
N ASP A 148 -15.22 0.14 -6.28
CA ASP A 148 -14.88 1.10 -7.33
C ASP A 148 -13.36 1.31 -7.46
N TRP A 149 -12.60 1.20 -6.37
CA TRP A 149 -11.14 1.25 -6.41
C TRP A 149 -10.56 0.00 -7.05
N TRP A 150 -11.10 -1.18 -6.73
CA TRP A 150 -10.71 -2.42 -7.40
C TRP A 150 -11.03 -2.39 -8.89
N GLN A 151 -12.21 -1.90 -9.25
CA GLN A 151 -12.59 -1.75 -10.66
C GLN A 151 -11.60 -0.83 -11.39
N ARG A 152 -11.32 0.37 -10.85
CA ARG A 152 -10.35 1.31 -11.42
C ARG A 152 -8.95 0.70 -11.57
N ALA A 153 -8.52 -0.11 -10.60
CA ALA A 153 -7.25 -0.82 -10.67
C ALA A 153 -7.23 -1.78 -11.86
N LEU A 154 -8.23 -2.67 -11.95
CA LEU A 154 -8.31 -3.67 -13.00
C LEU A 154 -8.40 -3.04 -14.39
N GLU A 155 -9.20 -1.99 -14.56
CA GLU A 155 -9.33 -1.26 -15.82
C GLU A 155 -8.00 -0.63 -16.26
N ARG A 156 -7.28 0.02 -15.33
CA ARG A 156 -6.00 0.66 -15.65
C ARG A 156 -4.94 -0.35 -16.08
N PHE A 157 -4.81 -1.42 -15.33
CA PHE A 157 -3.81 -2.46 -15.61
C PHE A 157 -4.18 -3.34 -16.81
N ALA A 158 -5.46 -3.43 -17.18
CA ALA A 158 -5.89 -4.03 -18.45
C ALA A 158 -5.56 -3.13 -19.65
N ALA A 159 -5.75 -1.80 -19.53
CA ALA A 159 -5.45 -0.85 -20.60
C ALA A 159 -3.95 -0.83 -20.95
N ASP A 160 -3.07 -0.91 -19.94
CA ASP A 160 -1.63 -0.94 -20.14
C ASP A 160 -1.16 -2.19 -20.91
N GLN A 161 -1.84 -3.34 -20.76
CA GLN A 161 -1.57 -4.54 -21.57
C GLN A 161 -1.97 -4.37 -23.05
N GLY A 162 -3.06 -3.66 -23.33
CA GLY A 162 -3.53 -3.40 -24.70
C GLY A 162 -2.61 -2.43 -25.47
N ALA A 163 -2.02 -1.46 -24.78
CA ALA A 163 -1.08 -0.51 -25.38
C ALA A 163 0.25 -1.16 -25.81
N HIS A 164 0.75 -2.13 -25.03
CA HIS A 164 1.98 -2.86 -25.32
C HIS A 164 1.82 -3.94 -26.40
N GLN A 165 0.62 -4.51 -26.59
CA GLN A 165 0.37 -5.47 -27.67
C GLN A 165 0.22 -4.79 -29.04
N SER A 166 -0.30 -3.56 -29.07
CA SER A 166 -0.54 -2.81 -30.32
C SER A 166 0.74 -2.28 -30.98
N THR A 167 1.85 -2.21 -30.25
CA THR A 167 3.12 -1.69 -30.75
C THR A 167 4.00 -2.73 -31.45
N HIS A 168 3.66 -4.04 -31.36
CA HIS A 168 4.46 -5.12 -31.95
C HIS A 168 3.92 -5.69 -33.28
N GLN A 169 2.82 -5.18 -33.82
CA GLN A 169 2.27 -5.64 -35.12
C GLN A 169 2.63 -4.72 -36.32
N GLY A 170 3.52 -3.73 -36.14
CA GLY A 170 3.79 -2.68 -37.11
C GLY A 170 5.13 -2.74 -37.86
N THR A 171 5.75 -3.90 -38.09
CA THR A 171 6.97 -3.98 -38.93
C THR A 171 7.07 -5.32 -39.66
N HIS A 172 6.23 -5.54 -40.67
CA HIS A 172 6.52 -6.50 -41.74
C HIS A 172 5.69 -6.19 -42.99
N GLN A 173 6.01 -5.07 -43.68
CA GLN A 173 5.72 -4.95 -45.11
C GLN A 173 6.79 -4.08 -45.77
N GLY A 174 7.43 -4.64 -46.80
CA GLY A 174 8.09 -3.85 -47.83
C GLY A 174 9.59 -4.10 -48.01
N THR A 175 9.95 -5.25 -48.56
CA THR A 175 11.03 -5.31 -49.54
C THR A 175 10.51 -6.06 -50.77
N GLN A 176 10.29 -5.26 -51.81
CA GLN A 176 10.19 -5.71 -53.21
C GLN A 176 11.58 -6.08 -53.71
#